data_AF-A0A7R9H6U5-F1
#
_entry.id   AF-A0A7R9H6U5-F1
#
_cell.length_a   1.000
_cell.length_b   1.000
_cell.length_c   1.000
_cell.angle_alpha   90.00
_cell.angle_beta   90.00
_cell.angle_gamma   90.00
#
_symmetry.space_group_name_H-M   'P 1'
#
loop_
_entity.id
_entity.type
_entity.pdbx_description
1 polymer ?
#
loop_
_entity_poly.entity_id
_entity_poly.type
_entity_poly.pdbx_seq_one_letter_code
_entity_poly.pdbx_strand_id
1 'polypeptide(L)'
;MGRPERHHRLTASPRLTSLTDVTHRRLNASCTDNKDCKVSIGSASCVESDEDDRMCACSPGTSVSADGQNCVNVTGLESACSSDDDCNPLGSYVSCYSGSCSCDSNYYKNPSTNAGEPLCLPGIGGKCSKYDCQLDNTSCSSFNVCSCDDSFTPSEKKDRCLKVALEEGDNCTEHTQCSIKLGSSQCVDGSCVCLEHYHYLNGSCWETRTLGESCTSLSECLKESSQNSVECRNNKCQCGFNYKENNNACEYLLYNPLSLSISNKRDLGLNPSHASSVLLPFQLTAFIGVGF
;
A
#
# COMPACT_ATOMS: atom_id res chain seq x y z
N MET A 1 -90.82 -41.05 25.82
CA MET A 1 -89.73 -41.65 26.63
C MET A 1 -88.44 -41.33 25.88
N GLY A 2 -87.38 -40.71 26.36
CA GLY A 2 -86.95 -40.11 27.62
C GLY A 2 -85.74 -39.19 27.29
N ARG A 3 -85.27 -38.44 28.29
CA ARG A 3 -84.29 -37.32 28.29
C ARG A 3 -82.91 -37.51 27.59
N PRO A 4 -82.14 -36.39 27.40
CA PRO A 4 -80.84 -36.32 26.72
C PRO A 4 -79.59 -36.18 27.64
N GLU A 5 -78.41 -36.21 26.98
CA GLU A 5 -77.06 -35.67 27.31
C GLU A 5 -76.15 -36.32 28.40
N ARG A 6 -74.93 -36.76 28.01
CA ARG A 6 -73.62 -36.20 28.43
C ARG A 6 -72.39 -36.96 27.90
N HIS A 7 -71.39 -36.17 27.50
CA HIS A 7 -69.92 -36.32 27.53
C HIS A 7 -69.27 -37.71 27.66
N HIS A 8 -68.29 -37.99 26.78
CA HIS A 8 -66.92 -38.29 27.22
C HIS A 8 -65.86 -37.99 26.15
N ARG A 9 -64.74 -37.50 26.66
CA ARG A 9 -63.59 -36.82 26.05
C ARG A 9 -62.53 -37.86 25.65
N LEU A 10 -62.05 -37.84 24.40
CA LEU A 10 -60.89 -38.63 23.97
C LEU A 10 -59.58 -37.85 24.19
N THR A 11 -58.81 -38.36 25.16
CA THR A 11 -57.34 -38.47 25.20
C THR A 11 -56.49 -37.27 24.75
N ALA A 12 -56.07 -36.46 25.72
CA ALA A 12 -54.88 -35.62 25.62
C ALA A 12 -53.61 -36.46 25.90
N SER A 13 -52.60 -36.25 25.06
CA SER A 13 -51.22 -36.76 25.16
C SER A 13 -50.53 -36.32 26.46
N PRO A 14 -49.44 -36.97 26.90
CA PRO A 14 -49.03 -36.97 28.29
C PRO A 14 -48.56 -35.60 28.77
N ARG A 15 -49.10 -35.20 29.91
CA ARG A 15 -48.57 -34.16 30.79
C ARG A 15 -47.07 -34.41 31.00
N LEU A 16 -46.22 -33.52 30.49
CA LEU A 16 -44.95 -33.25 31.15
C LEU A 16 -45.26 -32.69 32.53
N THR A 17 -45.03 -33.52 33.52
CA THR A 17 -45.06 -33.18 34.93
C THR A 17 -43.87 -32.28 35.27
N SER A 18 -44.16 -31.23 36.05
CA SER A 18 -43.23 -30.49 36.92
C SER A 18 -42.37 -29.40 36.27
N LEU A 19 -43.03 -28.34 35.79
CA LEU A 19 -42.47 -26.99 35.73
C LEU A 19 -42.39 -26.40 37.14
N THR A 20 -41.39 -26.81 37.92
CA THR A 20 -40.93 -26.08 39.11
C THR A 20 -39.41 -26.21 39.22
N ASP A 21 -38.70 -25.63 38.26
CA ASP A 21 -37.36 -25.08 38.51
C ASP A 21 -37.13 -23.89 37.57
N VAL A 22 -37.85 -22.81 37.84
CA VAL A 22 -37.42 -21.49 37.43
C VAL A 22 -36.35 -21.10 38.43
N THR A 23 -35.07 -21.12 38.07
CA THR A 23 -34.18 -20.04 38.55
C THR A 23 -32.86 -19.89 37.82
N HIS A 24 -32.35 -20.83 37.01
CA HIS A 24 -30.98 -20.71 36.47
C HIS A 24 -30.88 -21.05 34.98
N ARG A 25 -30.88 -20.03 34.11
CA ARG A 25 -30.69 -20.17 32.66
C ARG A 25 -29.20 -20.08 32.29
N ARG A 26 -28.78 -20.89 31.32
CA ARG A 26 -27.41 -20.89 30.76
C ARG A 26 -27.21 -19.73 29.80
N LEU A 27 -25.95 -19.47 29.44
CA LEU A 27 -25.60 -18.49 28.40
C LEU A 27 -26.33 -18.80 27.09
N ASN A 28 -26.69 -17.75 26.36
CA ASN A 28 -27.47 -17.78 25.11
C ASN A 28 -28.91 -18.31 25.24
N ALA A 29 -29.47 -18.38 26.45
CA ALA A 29 -30.89 -18.68 26.67
C ALA A 29 -31.71 -17.39 26.80
N SER A 30 -32.96 -17.40 26.32
CA SER A 30 -33.87 -16.27 26.47
C SER A 30 -34.09 -15.92 27.94
N CYS A 31 -34.20 -14.64 28.28
CA CYS A 31 -34.32 -14.15 29.65
C CYS A 31 -35.27 -12.95 29.74
N THR A 32 -35.71 -12.65 30.96
CA THR A 32 -36.55 -11.47 31.23
C THR A 32 -35.87 -10.46 32.13
N ASP A 33 -34.96 -10.92 32.97
CA ASP A 33 -34.22 -10.12 33.95
C ASP A 33 -32.82 -10.72 34.17
N ASN A 34 -31.86 -9.90 34.60
CA ASN A 34 -30.48 -10.34 34.86
C ASN A 34 -30.40 -11.52 35.83
N LYS A 35 -31.32 -11.62 36.80
CA LYS A 35 -31.36 -12.74 37.76
C LYS A 35 -31.64 -14.11 37.12
N ASP A 36 -32.18 -14.13 35.90
CA ASP A 36 -32.45 -15.37 35.17
C ASP A 36 -31.14 -16.00 34.68
N CYS A 37 -30.08 -15.20 34.52
CA CYS A 37 -28.80 -15.60 33.95
C CYS A 37 -27.83 -16.02 35.04
N LYS A 38 -27.67 -17.34 35.25
CA LYS A 38 -26.72 -17.87 36.24
C LYS A 38 -25.62 -18.69 35.58
N VAL A 39 -24.39 -18.28 35.84
CA VAL A 39 -23.15 -18.98 35.48
C VAL A 39 -22.47 -19.50 36.75
N SER A 40 -21.59 -20.49 36.60
CA SER A 40 -20.87 -21.06 37.75
C SER A 40 -19.63 -20.24 38.11
N ILE A 41 -19.04 -19.56 37.12
CA ILE A 41 -17.89 -18.67 37.23
C ILE A 41 -18.18 -17.42 36.39
N GLY A 42 -17.92 -16.24 36.95
CA GLY A 42 -18.16 -14.94 36.31
C GLY A 42 -19.55 -14.36 36.53
N SER A 43 -19.92 -13.35 35.73
CA SER A 43 -21.22 -12.68 35.79
C SER A 43 -21.88 -12.61 34.41
N ALA A 44 -23.18 -12.88 34.36
CA ALA A 44 -24.00 -12.81 33.15
C ALA A 44 -25.20 -11.90 33.36
N SER A 45 -25.62 -11.22 32.29
CA SER A 45 -26.72 -10.25 32.27
C SER A 45 -27.69 -10.57 31.14
N CYS A 46 -28.93 -10.14 31.29
CA CYS A 46 -29.96 -10.28 30.27
C CYS A 46 -29.88 -9.07 29.33
N VAL A 47 -29.39 -9.30 28.11
CA VAL A 47 -29.14 -8.25 27.13
C VAL A 47 -30.10 -8.37 25.94
N GLU A 48 -30.38 -7.24 25.30
CA GLU A 48 -31.11 -7.23 24.03
C GLU A 48 -30.23 -7.83 22.92
N SER A 49 -30.83 -8.61 22.04
CA SER A 49 -30.16 -9.16 20.86
C SER A 49 -30.83 -8.65 19.59
N ASP A 50 -30.13 -8.76 18.46
CA ASP A 50 -30.59 -8.26 17.17
C ASP A 50 -31.88 -8.94 16.63
N GLU A 51 -32.36 -10.02 17.27
CA GLU A 51 -33.53 -10.81 16.85
C GLU A 51 -34.78 -10.62 17.75
N ASP A 52 -34.94 -9.47 18.40
CA ASP A 52 -36.07 -9.10 19.27
C ASP A 52 -36.26 -9.95 20.56
N ASP A 53 -35.45 -10.99 20.78
CA ASP A 53 -35.43 -11.78 22.02
C ASP A 53 -34.25 -11.40 22.93
N ARG A 54 -34.55 -11.09 24.20
CA ARG A 54 -33.50 -10.85 25.22
C ARG A 54 -32.85 -12.16 25.64
N MET A 55 -31.53 -12.21 25.67
CA MET A 55 -30.76 -13.41 25.97
C MET A 55 -29.70 -13.19 27.06
N CYS A 56 -29.35 -14.27 27.76
CA CYS A 56 -28.28 -14.24 28.76
C CYS A 56 -26.91 -14.18 28.09
N ALA A 57 -26.18 -13.10 28.29
CA ALA A 57 -24.81 -12.91 27.81
C ALA A 57 -23.84 -12.62 28.96
N CYS A 58 -22.56 -12.83 28.71
CA CYS A 58 -21.53 -12.45 29.65
C CYS A 58 -21.49 -10.92 29.84
N SER A 59 -21.09 -10.47 31.03
CA SER A 59 -20.90 -9.04 31.27
C SER A 59 -19.70 -8.51 30.46
N PRO A 60 -19.68 -7.21 30.08
CA PRO A 60 -18.56 -6.62 29.35
C PRO A 60 -17.21 -6.93 29.99
N GLY A 61 -16.22 -7.28 29.17
CA GLY A 61 -14.89 -7.70 29.59
C GLY A 61 -14.75 -9.17 29.98
N THR A 62 -15.81 -9.97 29.79
CA THR A 62 -15.77 -11.42 29.98
C THR A 62 -16.34 -12.13 28.77
N SER A 63 -15.74 -13.26 28.39
CA SER A 63 -16.19 -14.07 27.28
C SER A 63 -16.66 -15.44 27.73
N VAL A 64 -17.45 -16.09 26.88
CA VAL A 64 -17.97 -17.42 27.14
C VAL A 64 -16.81 -18.43 27.18
N SER A 65 -16.74 -19.22 28.24
CA SER A 65 -15.75 -20.31 28.38
C SER A 65 -15.91 -21.35 27.26
N ALA A 66 -14.84 -22.11 26.99
CA ALA A 66 -14.84 -23.11 25.92
C ALA A 66 -15.96 -24.18 26.04
N ASP A 67 -16.45 -24.43 27.25
CA ASP A 67 -17.55 -25.37 27.53
C ASP A 67 -18.95 -24.70 27.51
N GLY A 68 -19.04 -23.39 27.26
CA GLY A 68 -20.29 -22.66 27.11
C GLY A 68 -21.03 -22.35 28.42
N GLN A 69 -20.42 -22.60 29.58
CA GLN A 69 -21.13 -22.57 30.87
C GLN A 69 -20.76 -21.38 31.77
N ASN A 70 -19.62 -20.75 31.52
CA ASN A 70 -19.05 -19.74 32.40
C ASN A 70 -18.64 -18.49 31.62
N CYS A 71 -18.51 -17.38 32.35
CA CYS A 71 -17.91 -16.16 31.85
C CYS A 71 -16.50 -16.05 32.43
N VAL A 72 -15.51 -16.05 31.55
CA VAL A 72 -14.09 -15.93 31.90
C VAL A 72 -13.57 -14.57 31.48
N ASN A 73 -12.63 -14.01 32.22
CA ASN A 73 -12.04 -12.72 31.88
C ASN A 73 -11.32 -12.80 30.54
N VAL A 74 -11.46 -11.75 29.74
CA VAL A 74 -10.62 -11.53 28.57
C VAL A 74 -9.24 -11.08 29.07
N THR A 75 -8.24 -11.95 28.95
CA THR A 75 -6.91 -11.74 29.58
C THR A 75 -5.84 -11.21 28.64
N GLY A 76 -6.10 -11.18 27.33
CA GLY A 76 -5.14 -10.69 26.36
C GLY A 76 -5.66 -10.74 24.94
N LEU A 77 -4.81 -10.32 24.00
CA LEU A 77 -5.03 -10.54 22.57
C LEU A 77 -5.25 -12.04 22.30
N GLU A 78 -5.99 -12.35 21.24
CA GLU A 78 -6.39 -13.72 20.83
C GLU A 78 -7.43 -14.38 21.75
N SER A 79 -7.87 -13.70 22.82
CA SER A 79 -9.00 -14.16 23.63
C SER A 79 -10.29 -14.13 22.83
N ALA A 80 -11.16 -15.12 23.04
CA ALA A 80 -12.48 -15.14 22.43
C ALA A 80 -13.30 -13.90 22.83
N CYS A 81 -14.06 -13.36 21.88
CA CYS A 81 -14.95 -12.23 22.06
C CYS A 81 -16.17 -12.37 21.16
N SER A 82 -17.25 -11.70 21.53
CA SER A 82 -18.50 -11.61 20.77
C SER A 82 -18.74 -10.20 20.24
N SER A 83 -18.22 -9.19 20.93
CA SER A 83 -18.25 -7.78 20.53
C SER A 83 -17.01 -7.05 21.01
N ASP A 84 -16.80 -5.82 20.53
CA ASP A 84 -15.67 -4.96 20.94
C ASP A 84 -15.67 -4.68 22.45
N ASP A 85 -16.85 -4.69 23.10
CA ASP A 85 -16.98 -4.47 24.54
C ASP A 85 -16.28 -5.52 25.40
N ASP A 86 -16.11 -6.73 24.87
CA ASP A 86 -15.36 -7.80 25.53
C ASP A 86 -13.86 -7.46 25.57
N CYS A 87 -13.37 -6.73 24.57
CA CYS A 87 -11.96 -6.37 24.42
C CYS A 87 -11.60 -5.03 25.09
N ASN A 88 -12.57 -4.18 25.43
CA ASN A 88 -12.35 -2.90 26.11
C ASN A 88 -11.39 -2.96 27.33
N PRO A 89 -11.41 -3.99 28.20
CA PRO A 89 -10.49 -4.06 29.34
C PRO A 89 -9.02 -4.23 28.95
N LEU A 90 -8.74 -4.68 27.72
CA LEU A 90 -7.38 -4.84 27.18
C LEU A 90 -6.74 -3.49 26.84
N GLY A 91 -7.53 -2.42 26.81
CA GLY A 91 -7.09 -1.06 26.54
C GLY A 91 -7.47 -0.58 25.16
N SER A 92 -6.91 0.58 24.78
CA SER A 92 -7.23 1.23 23.52
C SER A 92 -6.70 0.47 22.31
N TYR A 93 -7.38 0.65 21.18
CA TYR A 93 -6.99 0.10 19.87
C TYR A 93 -7.03 -1.44 19.80
N VAL A 94 -7.94 -2.05 20.57
CA VAL A 94 -8.23 -3.48 20.56
C VAL A 94 -9.72 -3.65 20.28
N SER A 95 -10.04 -4.45 19.26
CA SER A 95 -11.42 -4.73 18.85
C SER A 95 -11.62 -6.23 18.65
N CYS A 96 -12.88 -6.66 18.62
CA CYS A 96 -13.25 -8.04 18.34
C CYS A 96 -13.26 -8.30 16.84
N TYR A 97 -12.29 -9.05 16.34
CA TYR A 97 -12.20 -9.41 14.93
C TYR A 97 -12.25 -10.92 14.76
N SER A 98 -13.19 -11.41 13.96
CA SER A 98 -13.35 -12.85 13.69
C SER A 98 -13.51 -13.71 14.97
N GLY A 99 -14.22 -13.17 15.98
CA GLY A 99 -14.47 -13.84 17.26
C GLY A 99 -13.28 -13.84 18.23
N SER A 100 -12.25 -13.04 17.95
CA SER A 100 -11.02 -12.95 18.75
C SER A 100 -10.57 -11.50 18.92
N CYS A 101 -10.15 -11.10 20.12
CA CYS A 101 -9.60 -9.77 20.37
C CYS A 101 -8.29 -9.57 19.60
N SER A 102 -8.20 -8.51 18.80
CA SER A 102 -7.02 -8.17 17.99
C SER A 102 -6.78 -6.66 17.97
N CYS A 103 -5.56 -6.24 17.63
CA CYS A 103 -5.28 -4.83 17.41
C CYS A 103 -6.10 -4.27 16.23
N ASP A 104 -6.49 -3.01 16.34
CA ASP A 104 -7.15 -2.27 15.27
C ASP A 104 -6.30 -2.16 14.00
N SER A 105 -6.94 -1.79 12.89
CA SER A 105 -6.24 -1.50 11.64
C SER A 105 -5.16 -0.42 11.82
N ASN A 106 -3.97 -0.68 11.27
CA ASN A 106 -2.75 0.11 11.45
C ASN A 106 -2.17 0.12 12.87
N TYR A 107 -2.56 -0.83 13.74
CA TYR A 107 -1.91 -1.11 15.02
C TYR A 107 -1.38 -2.54 15.02
N TYR A 108 -0.31 -2.80 15.77
CA TYR A 108 0.30 -4.11 15.88
C TYR A 108 0.56 -4.50 17.32
N LYS A 109 0.64 -5.81 17.57
CA LYS A 109 0.89 -6.39 18.90
C LYS A 109 2.22 -5.88 19.44
N ASN A 110 2.18 -5.24 20.61
CA ASN A 110 3.38 -4.81 21.31
C ASN A 110 4.20 -6.04 21.72
N PRO A 111 5.46 -6.18 21.27
CA PRO A 111 6.32 -7.29 21.68
C PRO A 111 6.81 -7.15 23.14
N SER A 112 6.71 -5.96 23.73
CA SER A 112 7.12 -5.67 25.11
C SER A 112 5.98 -5.99 26.08
N THR A 113 6.13 -7.03 26.88
CA THR A 113 5.08 -7.53 27.79
C THR A 113 5.21 -7.00 29.22
N ASN A 114 5.84 -5.83 29.41
CA ASN A 114 5.95 -5.26 30.75
C ASN A 114 4.58 -4.75 31.22
N ALA A 115 4.28 -4.99 32.49
CA ALA A 115 3.03 -4.52 33.10
C ALA A 115 2.94 -2.98 33.00
N GLY A 116 1.91 -2.49 32.30
CA GLY A 116 1.65 -1.06 32.10
C GLY A 116 1.94 -0.53 30.71
N GLU A 117 2.51 -1.32 29.81
CA GLU A 117 2.66 -0.96 28.39
C GLU A 117 1.36 -1.25 27.60
N PRO A 118 1.03 -0.45 26.57
CA PRO A 118 -0.13 -0.72 25.72
C PRO A 118 0.04 -2.02 24.94
N LEU A 119 -1.01 -2.83 24.84
CA LEU A 119 -0.98 -4.10 24.09
C LEU A 119 -0.83 -3.92 22.58
N CYS A 120 -1.29 -2.78 22.06
CA CYS A 120 -1.24 -2.44 20.64
C CYS A 120 -0.51 -1.12 20.44
N LEU A 121 0.52 -1.15 19.60
CA LEU A 121 1.32 0.00 19.22
C LEU A 121 0.89 0.53 17.85
N PRO A 122 0.97 1.84 17.59
CA PRO A 122 0.64 2.39 16.28
C PRO A 122 1.67 1.95 15.24
N GLY A 123 1.19 1.29 14.19
CA GLY A 123 1.93 0.99 12.96
C GLY A 123 1.76 2.10 11.92
N ILE A 124 2.19 1.86 10.68
CA ILE A 124 2.12 2.85 9.60
C ILE A 124 0.65 3.23 9.31
N GLY A 125 0.30 4.50 9.49
CA GLY A 125 -1.06 5.04 9.39
C GLY A 125 -1.85 5.06 10.71
N GLY A 126 -1.31 4.47 11.79
CA GLY A 126 -1.88 4.54 13.13
C GLY A 126 -1.70 5.92 13.77
N LYS A 127 -2.58 6.29 14.71
CA LYS A 127 -2.50 7.59 15.40
C LYS A 127 -1.32 7.59 16.37
N CYS A 128 -0.61 8.70 16.46
CA CYS A 128 0.58 8.82 17.29
C CYS A 128 0.71 10.21 17.92
N SER A 129 1.54 10.26 18.95
CA SER A 129 2.07 11.46 19.59
C SER A 129 3.59 11.36 19.64
N LYS A 130 4.28 12.22 18.90
CA LYS A 130 5.74 12.44 18.89
C LYS A 130 6.62 11.18 18.76
N TYR A 131 6.75 10.36 19.80
CA TYR A 131 7.64 9.19 19.89
C TYR A 131 6.90 7.84 19.90
N ASP A 132 5.59 7.82 19.68
CA ASP A 132 4.81 6.57 19.73
C ASP A 132 5.14 5.59 18.58
N CYS A 133 5.69 6.08 17.47
CA CYS A 133 6.03 5.25 16.31
C CYS A 133 7.33 4.49 16.60
N GLN A 134 7.21 3.19 16.87
CA GLN A 134 8.34 2.33 17.24
C GLN A 134 8.86 1.44 16.10
N LEU A 135 8.21 1.46 14.93
CA LEU A 135 8.70 0.74 13.76
C LEU A 135 9.94 1.45 13.18
N ASP A 136 10.88 0.66 12.67
CA ASP A 136 12.11 1.21 12.08
C ASP A 136 11.81 2.14 10.90
N ASN A 137 12.51 3.28 10.86
CA ASN A 137 12.37 4.34 9.86
C ASN A 137 10.94 4.92 9.79
N THR A 138 10.28 5.01 10.94
CA THR A 138 9.01 5.73 11.08
C THR A 138 9.12 6.91 12.04
N SER A 139 8.32 7.93 11.77
CA SER A 139 8.16 9.07 12.64
C SER A 139 6.69 9.50 12.71
N CYS A 140 6.33 10.18 13.79
CA CYS A 140 5.00 10.74 13.92
C CYS A 140 4.89 12.01 13.06
N SER A 141 4.12 11.93 11.98
CA SER A 141 3.94 13.05 11.05
C SER A 141 3.21 14.23 11.70
N SER A 142 3.23 15.39 11.03
CA SER A 142 2.46 16.57 11.43
C SER A 142 0.94 16.35 11.47
N PHE A 143 0.45 15.27 10.86
CA PHE A 143 -0.96 14.86 10.90
C PHE A 143 -1.28 13.93 12.08
N ASN A 144 -0.34 13.74 13.02
CA ASN A 144 -0.47 12.82 14.16
C ASN A 144 -0.72 11.36 13.75
N VAL A 145 -0.09 10.94 12.64
CA VAL A 145 -0.09 9.54 12.20
C VAL A 145 1.33 9.07 11.93
N CYS A 146 1.61 7.80 12.23
CA CYS A 146 2.92 7.21 11.93
C CYS A 146 3.10 7.08 10.43
N SER A 147 4.20 7.60 9.92
CA SER A 147 4.59 7.51 8.50
C SER A 147 6.03 7.06 8.39
N CYS A 148 6.38 6.45 7.25
CA CYS A 148 7.77 6.24 6.91
C CYS A 148 8.51 7.58 6.75
N ASP A 149 9.78 7.59 7.12
CA ASP A 149 10.66 8.75 6.91
C ASP A 149 10.88 9.02 5.41
N ASP A 150 11.33 10.22 5.05
CA ASP A 150 11.36 10.76 3.67
C ASP A 150 12.05 9.85 2.61
N SER A 151 12.99 8.99 3.02
CA SER A 151 13.73 8.08 2.13
C SER A 151 13.13 6.67 2.07
N PHE A 152 11.98 6.47 2.70
CA PHE A 152 11.32 5.18 2.82
C PHE A 152 9.85 5.28 2.40
N THR A 153 9.29 4.14 2.02
CA THR A 153 7.89 3.99 1.64
C THR A 153 7.28 2.79 2.34
N PRO A 154 5.98 2.81 2.69
CA PRO A 154 5.32 1.67 3.28
C PRO A 154 5.36 0.45 2.36
N SER A 155 5.62 -0.72 2.94
CA SER A 155 5.33 -2.01 2.31
C SER A 155 3.82 -2.17 2.04
N GLU A 156 3.46 -3.11 1.16
CA GLU A 156 2.06 -3.43 0.85
C GLU A 156 1.26 -3.82 2.11
N LYS A 157 1.89 -4.55 3.04
CA LYS A 157 1.29 -4.96 4.31
C LYS A 157 1.34 -3.89 5.39
N LYS A 158 2.05 -2.78 5.17
CA LYS A 158 2.26 -1.69 6.13
C LYS A 158 2.91 -2.13 7.45
N ASP A 159 3.66 -3.23 7.43
CA ASP A 159 4.37 -3.77 8.60
C ASP A 159 5.82 -3.30 8.70
N ARG A 160 6.36 -2.73 7.62
CA ARG A 160 7.70 -2.16 7.54
C ARG A 160 7.79 -1.03 6.52
N CYS A 161 8.81 -0.19 6.69
CA CYS A 161 9.23 0.83 5.75
C CYS A 161 10.37 0.31 4.87
N LEU A 162 10.19 0.39 3.55
CA LEU A 162 11.13 -0.05 2.54
C LEU A 162 11.85 1.15 1.94
N LYS A 163 13.14 1.02 1.66
CA LYS A 163 13.91 2.11 1.06
C LYS A 163 13.38 2.42 -0.34
N VAL A 164 13.13 3.70 -0.61
CA VAL A 164 12.69 4.19 -1.91
C VAL A 164 13.82 4.03 -2.93
N ALA A 165 13.49 3.51 -4.11
CA ALA A 165 14.40 3.49 -5.25
C ALA A 165 14.44 4.87 -5.91
N LEU A 166 15.63 5.32 -6.27
CA LEU A 166 15.89 6.62 -6.87
C LEU A 166 16.16 6.52 -8.37
N GLU A 167 16.65 5.37 -8.83
CA GLU A 167 17.03 5.14 -10.22
C GLU A 167 16.58 3.75 -10.72
N GLU A 168 16.52 3.57 -12.05
CA GLU A 168 16.37 2.24 -12.64
C GLU A 168 17.59 1.38 -12.32
N GLY A 169 17.37 0.10 -12.02
CA GLY A 169 18.42 -0.80 -11.55
C GLY A 169 18.57 -0.88 -10.03
N ASP A 170 17.93 0.03 -9.28
CA ASP A 170 17.98 -0.01 -7.81
C ASP A 170 17.30 -1.27 -7.26
N ASN A 171 17.89 -1.80 -6.18
CA ASN A 171 17.38 -3.00 -5.52
C ASN A 171 15.98 -2.77 -4.92
N CYS A 172 15.09 -3.73 -5.14
CA CYS A 172 13.73 -3.70 -4.64
C CYS A 172 13.25 -5.09 -4.22
N THR A 173 12.20 -5.11 -3.41
CA THR A 173 11.47 -6.30 -2.99
C THR A 173 9.98 -6.19 -3.31
N GLU A 174 9.45 -4.96 -3.36
CA GLU A 174 8.05 -4.66 -3.63
C GLU A 174 7.96 -3.51 -4.66
N HIS A 175 6.90 -3.50 -5.46
CA HIS A 175 6.73 -2.54 -6.56
C HIS A 175 6.68 -1.08 -6.08
N THR A 176 6.14 -0.85 -4.87
CA THR A 176 6.02 0.47 -4.24
C THR A 176 7.36 1.20 -4.09
N GLN A 177 8.48 0.47 -3.95
CA GLN A 177 9.81 1.09 -3.86
C GLN A 177 10.19 1.84 -5.13
N CYS A 178 9.81 1.30 -6.28
CA CYS A 178 10.12 1.87 -7.60
C CYS A 178 9.16 3.00 -7.95
N SER A 179 7.86 2.76 -7.77
CA SER A 179 6.83 3.65 -8.32
C SER A 179 6.74 5.02 -7.66
N ILE A 180 7.16 5.16 -6.39
CA ILE A 180 7.06 6.41 -5.63
C ILE A 180 7.90 7.54 -6.23
N LYS A 181 9.10 7.26 -6.76
CA LYS A 181 9.96 8.27 -7.40
C LYS A 181 10.04 8.10 -8.91
N LEU A 182 10.10 6.87 -9.40
CA LEU A 182 10.26 6.61 -10.83
C LEU A 182 8.94 6.69 -11.61
N GLY A 183 7.78 6.65 -10.94
CA GLY A 183 6.47 6.64 -11.58
C GLY A 183 6.12 5.27 -12.16
N SER A 184 5.91 5.19 -13.48
CA SER A 184 5.50 3.96 -14.20
C SER A 184 6.60 2.90 -14.22
N SER A 185 6.84 2.27 -13.08
CA SER A 185 7.93 1.33 -12.82
C SER A 185 7.47 0.23 -11.88
N GLN A 186 8.21 -0.87 -11.88
CA GLN A 186 7.93 -2.04 -11.06
C GLN A 186 9.21 -2.75 -10.64
N CYS A 187 9.13 -3.49 -9.54
CA CYS A 187 10.19 -4.42 -9.16
C CYS A 187 10.11 -5.72 -9.98
N VAL A 188 11.18 -6.07 -10.70
CA VAL A 188 11.33 -7.32 -11.44
C VAL A 188 12.67 -7.94 -11.09
N ASP A 189 12.66 -9.21 -10.67
CA ASP A 189 13.87 -9.96 -10.29
C ASP A 189 14.79 -9.22 -9.29
N GLY A 190 14.17 -8.46 -8.37
CA GLY A 190 14.88 -7.70 -7.34
C GLY A 190 15.43 -6.35 -7.78
N SER A 191 15.13 -5.90 -9.01
CA SER A 191 15.59 -4.64 -9.58
C SER A 191 14.41 -3.80 -10.07
N CYS A 192 14.46 -2.49 -9.83
CA CYS A 192 13.48 -1.57 -10.41
C CYS A 192 13.68 -1.45 -11.92
N VAL A 193 12.59 -1.60 -12.67
CA VAL A 193 12.54 -1.42 -14.13
C VAL A 193 11.34 -0.59 -14.51
N CYS A 194 11.43 0.16 -15.61
CA CYS A 194 10.24 0.80 -16.18
C CYS A 194 9.23 -0.25 -16.69
N LEU A 195 7.94 0.10 -16.63
CA LEU A 195 6.87 -0.73 -17.19
C LEU A 195 7.00 -0.85 -18.72
N GLU A 196 6.32 -1.84 -19.30
CA GLU A 196 6.24 -1.97 -20.76
C GLU A 196 5.70 -0.68 -21.39
N HIS A 197 6.29 -0.28 -22.52
CA HIS A 197 6.05 1.00 -23.19
C HIS A 197 6.53 2.24 -22.42
N TYR A 198 7.31 2.10 -21.35
CA TYR A 198 8.01 3.20 -20.68
C TYR A 198 9.52 3.03 -20.79
N HIS A 199 10.25 4.15 -20.81
CA HIS A 199 11.71 4.16 -20.79
C HIS A 199 12.23 5.06 -19.69
N TYR A 200 13.39 4.72 -19.15
CA TYR A 200 14.03 5.49 -18.09
C TYR A 200 14.75 6.71 -18.67
N LEU A 201 14.46 7.90 -18.11
CA LEU A 201 15.18 9.12 -18.42
C LEU A 201 15.18 10.07 -17.21
N ASN A 202 16.38 10.42 -16.75
CA ASN A 202 16.64 11.41 -15.68
C ASN A 202 15.86 11.13 -14.37
N GLY A 203 15.92 9.89 -13.85
CA GLY A 203 15.29 9.54 -12.58
C GLY A 203 13.79 9.28 -12.66
N SER A 204 13.22 9.10 -13.85
CA SER A 204 11.80 8.78 -14.02
C SER A 204 11.55 7.92 -15.25
N CYS A 205 10.49 7.12 -15.19
CA CYS A 205 9.99 6.34 -16.31
C CYS A 205 8.96 7.16 -17.10
N TRP A 206 9.29 7.45 -18.35
CA TRP A 206 8.45 8.22 -19.26
C TRP A 206 7.79 7.31 -20.28
N GLU A 207 6.56 7.63 -20.64
CA GLU A 207 5.85 6.90 -21.69
C GLU A 207 6.66 7.05 -22.99
N THR A 208 6.91 5.92 -23.64
CA THR A 208 7.76 5.85 -24.82
C THR A 208 6.96 6.29 -26.03
N ARG A 209 7.43 7.36 -26.67
CA ARG A 209 6.93 7.89 -27.94
C ARG A 209 8.05 7.85 -28.98
N THR A 210 7.74 7.30 -30.14
CA THR A 210 8.63 7.17 -31.29
C THR A 210 8.43 8.33 -32.26
N LEU A 211 9.30 8.44 -33.28
CA LEU A 211 9.20 9.51 -34.27
C LEU A 211 7.82 9.56 -34.93
N GLY A 212 7.28 10.76 -35.08
CA GLY A 212 5.96 11.01 -35.66
C GLY A 212 4.78 10.86 -34.71
N GLU A 213 4.96 10.19 -33.56
CA GLU A 213 3.94 10.04 -32.54
C GLU A 213 3.71 11.34 -31.77
N SER A 214 2.52 11.48 -31.20
CA SER A 214 2.19 12.65 -30.40
C SER A 214 2.99 12.67 -29.10
N CYS A 215 3.40 13.86 -28.67
CA CYS A 215 4.14 14.05 -27.41
C CYS A 215 3.70 15.34 -26.72
N THR A 216 3.82 15.36 -25.39
CA THR A 216 3.63 16.59 -24.59
C THR A 216 4.95 17.11 -24.01
N SER A 217 5.89 16.20 -23.76
CA SER A 217 7.22 16.48 -23.25
C SER A 217 8.29 15.87 -24.15
N LEU A 218 9.46 16.52 -24.21
CA LEU A 218 10.67 15.96 -24.81
C LEU A 218 11.04 14.60 -24.19
N SER A 219 10.76 14.43 -22.88
CA SER A 219 11.13 13.22 -22.15
C SER A 219 10.36 11.98 -22.57
N GLU A 220 9.22 12.14 -23.25
CA GLU A 220 8.45 11.02 -23.81
C GLU A 220 9.13 10.46 -25.07
N CYS A 221 9.88 11.28 -25.81
CA CYS A 221 10.46 10.88 -27.08
C CYS A 221 11.72 10.02 -26.88
N LEU A 222 11.67 8.76 -27.32
CA LEU A 222 12.79 7.82 -27.21
C LEU A 222 14.00 8.27 -28.03
N LYS A 223 15.18 8.30 -27.40
CA LYS A 223 16.45 8.71 -28.03
C LYS A 223 17.27 7.48 -28.39
N GLU A 224 17.17 6.98 -29.62
CA GLU A 224 17.86 5.74 -30.01
C GLU A 224 19.37 5.88 -30.25
N SER A 225 19.88 7.07 -30.64
CA SER A 225 21.24 7.12 -31.25
C SER A 225 22.15 8.24 -30.79
N SER A 226 21.63 9.32 -30.18
CA SER A 226 22.46 10.35 -29.55
C SER A 226 21.66 11.26 -28.62
N GLN A 227 22.34 11.83 -27.62
CA GLN A 227 21.78 12.90 -26.80
C GLN A 227 21.31 14.05 -27.71
N ASN A 228 20.01 14.36 -27.64
CA ASN A 228 19.35 15.47 -28.34
C ASN A 228 19.16 15.30 -29.86
N SER A 229 19.14 14.06 -30.36
CA SER A 229 18.75 13.79 -31.74
C SER A 229 17.24 13.97 -32.01
N VAL A 230 16.41 13.81 -30.98
CA VAL A 230 14.94 13.89 -31.06
C VAL A 230 14.44 15.01 -30.16
N GLU A 231 13.43 15.74 -30.63
CA GLU A 231 12.72 16.81 -29.94
C GLU A 231 11.19 16.63 -30.03
N CYS A 232 10.46 17.07 -29.01
CA CYS A 232 9.01 17.21 -29.10
C CYS A 232 8.66 18.57 -29.70
N ARG A 233 8.28 18.61 -30.98
CA ARG A 233 7.96 19.86 -31.70
C ARG A 233 6.62 19.72 -32.42
N ASN A 234 5.76 20.74 -32.25
CA ASN A 234 4.38 20.73 -32.76
C ASN A 234 3.59 19.50 -32.28
N ASN A 235 3.75 19.14 -31.00
CA ASN A 235 3.16 17.96 -30.35
C ASN A 235 3.50 16.64 -31.04
N LYS A 236 4.64 16.54 -31.73
CA LYS A 236 5.13 15.30 -32.33
C LYS A 236 6.62 15.12 -32.06
N CYS A 237 7.05 13.88 -31.83
CA CYS A 237 8.47 13.56 -31.75
C CYS A 237 9.10 13.69 -33.16
N GLN A 238 10.13 14.51 -33.29
CA GLN A 238 10.78 14.85 -34.55
C GLN A 238 12.29 14.94 -34.36
N CYS A 239 13.07 14.74 -35.43
CA CYS A 239 14.49 15.01 -35.37
C CYS A 239 14.79 16.49 -35.06
N GLY A 240 15.80 16.73 -34.23
CA GLY A 240 16.30 18.07 -33.95
C GLY A 240 16.85 18.76 -35.19
N PHE A 241 17.07 20.08 -35.14
CA PHE A 241 17.37 20.90 -36.33
C PHE A 241 18.58 20.44 -37.16
N ASN A 242 19.58 19.82 -36.54
CA ASN A 242 20.80 19.35 -37.20
C ASN A 242 20.75 17.86 -37.58
N TYR A 243 19.58 17.24 -37.49
CA TYR A 243 19.38 15.83 -37.74
C TYR A 243 18.33 15.64 -38.83
N LYS A 244 18.51 14.58 -39.62
CA LYS A 244 17.54 14.13 -40.61
C LYS A 244 17.09 12.73 -40.24
N GLU A 245 15.79 12.50 -40.38
CA GLU A 245 15.22 11.16 -40.23
C GLU A 245 15.73 10.22 -41.34
N ASN A 246 16.29 9.09 -40.94
CA ASN A 246 16.69 7.99 -41.80
C ASN A 246 16.36 6.67 -41.07
N ASN A 247 15.57 5.79 -41.70
CA ASN A 247 15.15 4.51 -41.12
C ASN A 247 14.62 4.59 -39.68
N ASN A 248 13.74 5.57 -39.40
CA ASN A 248 13.17 5.81 -38.07
C ASN A 248 14.20 6.21 -36.98
N ALA A 249 15.41 6.60 -37.40
CA ALA A 249 16.45 7.17 -36.55
C ALA A 249 16.83 8.57 -37.02
N CYS A 250 17.42 9.37 -36.15
CA CYS A 250 17.84 10.72 -36.45
C CYS A 250 19.36 10.76 -36.68
N GLU A 251 19.77 10.92 -37.94
CA GLU A 251 21.17 10.97 -38.34
C GLU A 251 21.65 12.41 -38.44
N TYR A 252 22.84 12.68 -37.89
CA TYR A 252 23.42 14.03 -37.93
C TYR A 252 23.70 14.44 -39.38
N LEU A 253 23.29 15.65 -39.72
CA LEU A 253 23.65 16.27 -40.99
C LEU A 253 25.15 16.58 -40.97
N LEU A 254 25.98 15.68 -41.50
CA LEU A 254 27.40 15.97 -41.76
C LEU A 254 27.48 17.22 -42.63
N TYR A 255 27.87 18.35 -42.04
CA TYR A 255 28.11 19.59 -42.78
C TYR A 255 29.26 19.32 -43.75
N ASN A 256 28.94 19.07 -45.03
CA ASN A 256 29.93 18.92 -46.06
C ASN A 256 30.07 20.27 -46.80
N PRO A 257 31.08 21.09 -46.47
CA PRO A 257 31.26 22.39 -47.12
C PRO A 257 31.56 22.28 -48.64
N LEU A 258 31.78 21.07 -49.16
CA LEU A 258 32.11 20.82 -50.58
C LEU A 258 30.90 20.57 -51.49
N SER A 259 29.67 20.41 -50.96
CA SER A 259 28.48 20.16 -51.79
C SER A 259 27.66 21.41 -52.14
N LEU A 260 28.18 22.61 -51.84
CA LEU A 260 27.57 23.86 -52.28
C LEU A 260 27.71 24.00 -53.80
N SER A 261 26.62 23.74 -54.53
CA SER A 261 26.51 24.20 -55.91
C SER A 261 26.58 25.74 -55.92
N ILE A 262 27.32 26.27 -56.90
CA ILE A 262 27.74 27.68 -57.01
C ILE A 262 26.55 28.67 -57.10
N SER A 263 25.31 28.22 -57.22
CA SER A 263 24.15 29.10 -57.42
C SER A 263 23.59 29.78 -56.16
N ASN A 264 23.87 29.32 -54.93
CA ASN A 264 23.27 29.91 -53.72
C ASN A 264 24.24 30.74 -52.86
N LYS A 265 25.26 31.36 -53.48
CA LYS A 265 26.14 32.34 -52.80
C LYS A 265 25.57 33.77 -52.71
N ARG A 266 24.30 34.01 -53.08
CA ARG A 266 23.71 35.36 -53.08
C ARG A 266 22.61 35.66 -52.06
N ASP A 267 22.12 34.68 -51.29
CA ASP A 267 21.05 34.95 -50.31
C ASP A 267 21.44 34.78 -48.83
N LEU A 268 22.69 34.40 -48.54
CA LEU A 268 23.23 34.45 -47.18
C LEU A 268 24.09 35.70 -47.07
N GLY A 269 23.49 36.81 -46.65
CA GLY A 269 24.16 38.05 -46.26
C GLY A 269 25.09 37.87 -45.05
N LEU A 270 26.09 37.00 -45.17
CA LEU A 270 27.17 36.82 -44.21
C LEU A 270 28.26 37.85 -44.54
N ASN A 271 28.30 38.88 -43.70
CA ASN A 271 29.29 39.93 -43.70
C ASN A 271 30.70 39.34 -43.42
N PRO A 272 31.70 39.49 -44.29
CA PRO A 272 33.02 38.92 -44.08
C PRO A 272 33.88 39.89 -43.28
N SER A 273 33.73 39.89 -41.96
CA SER A 273 34.71 40.49 -41.07
C SER A 273 34.77 39.73 -39.76
N HIS A 274 35.52 38.63 -39.78
CA HIS A 274 36.43 38.16 -38.72
C HIS A 274 36.95 36.77 -39.12
N ALA A 275 37.63 36.71 -40.27
CA ALA A 275 38.54 35.60 -40.58
C ALA A 275 39.95 36.08 -40.26
N SER A 276 40.35 35.91 -39.00
CA SER A 276 41.76 36.02 -38.60
C SER A 276 42.14 34.78 -37.79
N SER A 277 42.90 33.93 -38.47
CA SER A 277 44.18 33.43 -37.96
C SER A 277 44.15 32.46 -36.77
N VAL A 278 44.08 31.15 -37.06
CA VAL A 278 44.96 30.17 -36.40
C VAL A 278 45.40 29.15 -37.46
N LEU A 279 46.47 29.49 -38.17
CA LEU A 279 47.38 28.51 -38.77
C LEU A 279 48.53 28.34 -37.78
N LEU A 280 48.72 27.13 -37.26
CA LEU A 280 49.99 26.70 -36.67
C LEU A 280 50.47 25.46 -37.43
N PRO A 281 51.75 25.44 -37.87
CA PRO A 281 52.35 24.27 -38.49
C PRO A 281 52.99 23.40 -37.42
N PHE A 282 52.81 22.08 -37.47
CA PHE A 282 53.73 21.14 -36.84
C PHE A 282 54.19 20.11 -37.86
N GLN A 283 55.35 20.41 -38.43
CA GLN A 283 56.32 19.44 -38.90
C GLN A 283 56.89 18.68 -37.70
N LEU A 284 56.91 17.35 -37.73
CA LEU A 284 58.03 16.56 -37.19
C LEU A 284 58.04 15.14 -37.77
N THR A 285 58.91 15.02 -38.77
CA THR A 285 59.75 13.89 -39.21
C THR A 285 59.60 12.52 -38.54
N ALA A 286 59.48 11.50 -39.39
CA ALA A 286 59.86 10.12 -39.15
C ALA A 286 61.39 9.97 -38.95
N PHE A 287 61.80 9.07 -38.06
CA PHE A 287 63.11 8.41 -38.10
C PHE A 287 62.97 6.92 -37.79
N ILE A 288 63.62 6.13 -38.64
CA ILE A 288 63.78 4.68 -38.61
C ILE A 288 65.04 4.35 -37.79
N GLY A 289 64.99 3.30 -36.96
CA GLY A 289 66.06 2.28 -36.95
C GLY A 289 66.92 2.04 -35.70
N VAL A 290 66.81 0.80 -35.19
CA VAL A 290 67.88 -0.15 -34.77
C VAL A 290 68.66 0.05 -33.45
N GLY A 291 68.50 -0.95 -32.55
CA GLY A 291 69.61 -1.68 -31.89
C GLY A 291 70.13 -1.19 -30.54
N PHE A 292 69.81 -1.91 -29.46
CA PHE A 292 70.71 -2.81 -28.70
C PHE A 292 69.90 -3.58 -27.64
#